data_AF-A0A090QV15-F1
#
_entry.id   AF-A0A090QV15-F1
#
_cell.length_a   1.000
_cell.length_b   1.000
_cell.length_c   1.000
_cell.angle_alpha   90.00
_cell.angle_beta   90.00
_cell.angle_gamma   90.00
#
_symmetry.space_group_name_H-M   'P 1'
#
loop_
_entity.id
_entity.type
_entity.pdbx_description
1 polymer ?
#
loop_
_entity_poly.entity_id
_entity_poly.type
_entity_poly.pdbx_seq_one_letter_code
_entity_poly.pdbx_strand_id
1 'polypeptide(L)'
;MDDAERKVFVLDTNILLHEPLAIYSFKEHDVVIPMTVLEELDRIKDSKRDVSRDARVAIRALEAIFHDATLSKLLPGSPLINTVTLMAPLPFLPIMK
;
A
#
# COMPACT_ATOMS: atom_id res chain seq x y z
N MET A 1 -12.71 23.74 12.01
CA MET A 1 -11.27 23.86 11.70
C MET A 1 -10.92 22.56 11.03
N ASP A 2 -10.53 22.63 9.77
CA ASP A 2 -10.69 21.58 8.76
C ASP A 2 -10.10 20.24 9.18
N ASP A 3 -10.98 19.27 9.47
CA ASP A 3 -10.68 17.85 9.24
C ASP A 3 -10.40 17.73 7.75
N ALA A 4 -9.15 17.91 7.34
CA ALA A 4 -8.72 17.65 5.98
C ALA A 4 -9.17 16.21 5.66
N GLU A 5 -10.23 16.13 4.87
CA GLU A 5 -11.05 14.94 4.65
C GLU A 5 -10.13 13.75 4.40
N ARG A 6 -10.04 12.84 5.39
CA ARG A 6 -9.19 11.65 5.27
C ARG A 6 -9.73 10.84 4.08
N LYS A 7 -9.03 10.95 2.96
CA LYS A 7 -9.38 10.26 1.73
C LYS A 7 -8.77 8.87 1.71
N VAL A 8 -9.48 7.98 1.03
CA VAL A 8 -9.03 6.63 0.74
C VAL A 8 -8.50 6.63 -0.69
N PHE A 9 -7.24 6.26 -0.87
CA PHE A 9 -6.61 6.11 -2.18
C PHE A 9 -6.52 4.64 -2.54
N VAL A 10 -6.87 4.31 -3.78
CA VAL A 10 -6.64 2.98 -4.33
C VAL A 10 -5.35 3.03 -5.14
N LEU A 11 -4.40 2.17 -4.78
CA LEU A 11 -3.11 2.10 -5.44
C LEU A 11 -3.20 1.17 -6.65
N ASP A 12 -2.62 1.59 -7.78
CA ASP A 12 -2.59 0.85 -9.05
C ASP A 12 -1.16 0.36 -9.34
N THR A 13 -1.04 -0.76 -10.05
CA THR A 13 0.22 -1.30 -10.54
C THR A 13 1.00 -0.27 -11.35
N ASN A 14 0.36 0.49 -12.25
CA ASN A 14 1.06 1.46 -13.10
C ASN A 14 1.78 2.53 -12.27
N ILE A 15 1.17 2.99 -11.18
CA ILE A 15 1.80 3.95 -10.28
C ILE A 15 3.04 3.31 -9.65
N LEU A 16 2.95 2.06 -9.19
CA LEU A 16 4.06 1.35 -8.58
C LEU A 16 5.18 0.98 -9.57
N LEU A 17 4.88 0.80 -10.86
CA LEU A 17 5.89 0.55 -11.88
C LEU A 17 6.67 1.81 -12.26
N HIS A 18 6.04 2.98 -12.20
CA HIS A 18 6.68 4.27 -12.50
C HIS A 18 7.31 4.91 -11.25
N GLU A 19 6.68 4.75 -10.09
CA GLU A 19 7.11 5.27 -8.80
C GLU A 19 6.95 4.18 -7.71
N PRO A 20 7.94 3.28 -7.57
CA PRO A 20 7.89 2.15 -6.65
C PRO A 20 7.71 2.51 -5.17
N LEU A 21 8.03 3.75 -4.80
CA LEU A 21 7.96 4.26 -3.43
C LEU A 21 6.72 5.13 -3.20
N ALA A 22 5.80 5.21 -4.16
CA ALA A 22 4.59 6.03 -4.08
C ALA A 22 3.78 5.74 -2.80
N ILE A 23 3.80 4.50 -2.33
CA ILE A 23 3.10 4.07 -1.11
C ILE A 23 3.47 4.87 0.14
N TYR A 24 4.70 5.39 0.23
CA TYR A 24 5.14 6.21 1.37
C TYR A 24 4.68 7.68 1.30
N SER A 25 4.07 8.09 0.17
CA SER A 25 3.64 9.46 -0.04
C SER A 25 2.27 9.77 0.59
N PHE A 26 1.50 8.73 0.93
CA PHE A 26 0.15 8.83 1.48
C PHE A 26 0.19 8.83 3.01
N LYS A 27 0.65 9.95 3.60
CA LYS A 27 0.88 10.08 5.05
C LYS A 27 -0.39 9.90 5.90
N GLU A 28 -1.33 10.84 5.79
CA GLU A 28 -2.53 10.92 6.65
C GLU A 28 -3.75 10.21 6.05
N HIS A 29 -3.57 9.61 4.88
CA HIS A 29 -4.61 9.02 4.06
C HIS A 29 -4.55 7.50 4.08
N ASP A 30 -5.71 6.86 4.00
CA ASP A 30 -5.78 5.41 3.95
C ASP A 30 -5.46 4.93 2.53
N VAL A 31 -4.60 3.92 2.42
CA VAL A 31 -4.22 3.34 1.13
C VAL A 31 -4.78 1.93 1.04
N VAL A 32 -5.41 1.68 -0.09
CA VAL A 32 -6.10 0.45 -0.41
C VAL A 32 -5.38 -0.18 -1.60
N ILE A 33 -4.87 -1.38 -1.40
CA ILE A 33 -4.09 -2.12 -2.39
C ILE A 33 -4.89 -3.35 -2.81
N PRO A 34 -5.48 -3.35 -4.01
CA PRO A 34 -6.16 -4.53 -4.52
C PRO A 34 -5.20 -5.71 -4.63
N MET A 35 -5.68 -6.92 -4.33
CA MET A 35 -4.89 -8.15 -4.49
C MET A 35 -4.40 -8.33 -5.94
N THR A 36 -5.21 -7.90 -6.91
CA THR A 36 -4.87 -7.90 -8.33
C THR A 36 -3.59 -7.12 -8.62
N VAL A 37 -3.32 -6.03 -7.91
CA VAL A 37 -2.09 -5.25 -8.07
C VAL A 37 -0.87 -6.06 -7.64
N LEU A 38 -0.99 -6.81 -6.54
CA LEU A 38 0.08 -7.71 -6.09
C LEU A 38 0.33 -8.82 -7.10
N GLU A 39 -0.73 -9.42 -7.66
CA GLU A 39 -0.62 -10.45 -8.70
C GLU A 39 0.03 -9.92 -9.99
N GLU A 40 -0.31 -8.71 -10.41
CA GLU A 40 0.27 -8.08 -11.60
C GLU A 40 1.74 -7.76 -11.40
N LEU A 41 2.11 -7.18 -10.25
CA LEU A 41 3.51 -6.96 -9.90
C LEU A 41 4.30 -8.27 -9.88
N ASP A 42 3.70 -9.35 -9.37
CA ASP A 42 4.32 -10.67 -9.33
C ASP A 42 4.62 -11.21 -10.73
N ARG A 43 3.68 -11.08 -11.67
CA ARG A 43 3.91 -11.47 -13.07
C ARG A 43 4.97 -10.61 -13.76
N ILE A 44 5.02 -9.32 -13.45
CA ILE A 44 5.96 -8.39 -14.08
C ILE A 44 7.39 -8.57 -13.57
N LYS A 45 7.56 -8.89 -12.28
CA LYS A 45 8.89 -9.08 -11.66
C LYS A 45 9.67 -10.24 -12.31
N ASP A 46 8.95 -11.25 -12.82
CA ASP A 46 9.48 -12.45 -13.46
C ASP A 46 9.71 -12.27 -14.97
N SER A 47 9.27 -11.13 -15.54
CA SER A 47 9.55 -10.76 -16.92
C SER A 47 11.03 -10.35 -17.12
N LYS A 48 11.52 -10.40 -18.36
CA LYS A 48 12.89 -10.00 -18.73
C LYS A 48 12.99 -8.53 -19.18
N ARG A 49 12.03 -7.68 -18.80
CA ARG A 49 11.97 -6.26 -19.22
C ARG A 49 12.59 -5.35 -18.16
N ASP A 50 13.00 -4.15 -18.53
CA ASP A 50 13.58 -3.16 -17.60
C ASP A 50 12.64 -2.81 -16.43
N VAL A 51 11.32 -2.82 -16.71
CA VAL A 51 10.25 -2.59 -15.73
C VAL A 51 10.26 -3.60 -14.57
N SER A 52 10.92 -4.75 -14.74
CA SER A 52 11.02 -5.76 -13.69
C SER A 52 11.91 -5.33 -12.52
N ARG A 53 12.81 -4.36 -12.70
CA ARG A 53 13.57 -3.78 -11.58
C ARG A 53 12.66 -2.98 -10.66
N ASP A 54 11.86 -2.09 -11.24
CA ASP A 54 10.96 -1.19 -10.50
C ASP A 54 9.86 -1.99 -9.80
N ALA A 55 9.30 -2.99 -10.48
CA ALA A 55 8.39 -3.96 -9.86
C ALA A 55 8.99 -4.66 -8.62
N ARG A 56 10.26 -5.07 -8.69
CA ARG A 56 10.96 -5.68 -7.54
C ARG A 56 11.15 -4.70 -6.38
N VAL A 57 11.38 -3.42 -6.66
CA VAL A 57 11.48 -2.39 -5.61
C VAL A 57 10.11 -2.18 -4.95
N ALA A 58 9.05 -2.07 -5.74
CA ALA A 58 7.69 -1.89 -5.25
C ALA A 58 7.25 -3.06 -4.36
N ILE A 59 7.49 -4.31 -4.79
CA ILE A 59 7.17 -5.50 -3.99
C ILE A 59 7.91 -5.49 -2.64
N ARG A 60 9.20 -5.15 -2.62
CA ARG A 60 9.96 -5.08 -1.35
C ARG A 60 9.43 -3.98 -0.43
N ALA A 61 9.05 -2.83 -0.98
CA ALA A 61 8.45 -1.74 -0.21
C ALA A 61 7.11 -2.17 0.41
N LEU A 62 6.27 -2.85 -0.38
CA LEU A 62 5.00 -3.44 0.09
C LEU A 62 5.24 -4.47 1.19
N GLU A 63 6.18 -5.41 1.00
CA GLU A 63 6.56 -6.41 1.99
C GLU A 63 7.05 -5.79 3.29
N ALA A 64 7.90 -4.75 3.22
CA ALA A 64 8.40 -4.05 4.41
C ALA A 64 7.24 -3.41 5.19
N ILE A 65 6.29 -2.79 4.50
CA ILE A 65 5.11 -2.20 5.14
C ILE A 65 4.20 -3.27 5.74
N PHE A 66 3.98 -4.39 5.04
CA PHE A 66 3.19 -5.51 5.58
C PHE A 66 3.88 -6.24 6.73
N HIS A 67 5.20 -6.17 6.83
CA HIS A 67 5.95 -6.73 7.96
C HIS A 67 5.78 -5.87 9.21
N ASP A 68 5.84 -4.54 9.06
CA ASP A 68 5.68 -3.59 10.16
C ASP A 68 4.22 -3.39 10.56
N ALA A 69 3.31 -3.39 9.59
CA ALA A 69 1.88 -3.41 9.83
C ALA A 69 1.49 -4.82 10.25
N THR A 70 1.30 -5.05 11.55
CA THR A 70 0.61 -6.26 12.04
C THR A 70 -0.62 -6.45 11.16
N LEU A 71 -0.69 -7.55 10.39
CA LEU A 71 -1.73 -7.87 9.40
C LEU A 71 -3.13 -7.92 10.03
N SER A 72 -3.60 -6.78 10.52
CA SER A 72 -4.75 -6.64 11.37
C SER A 72 -5.79 -5.89 10.57
N LYS A 73 -6.33 -6.61 9.58
CA LYS A 73 -7.69 -6.53 9.01
C LYS A 73 -7.71 -7.04 7.58
N LEU A 74 -7.69 -8.36 7.43
CA LEU A 74 -8.61 -8.99 6.49
C LEU A 74 -10.00 -8.81 7.10
N LEU A 75 -10.70 -7.70 6.83
CA LEU A 75 -12.07 -7.50 7.35
C LEU A 75 -13.00 -8.48 6.65
N PRO A 76 -13.50 -9.54 7.33
CA PRO A 76 -14.51 -10.40 6.75
C PRO A 76 -15.81 -9.60 6.71
N GLY A 77 -16.30 -9.26 5.52
CA GLY A 77 -17.58 -8.56 5.34
C GLY A 77 -17.52 -7.16 4.72
N SER A 78 -16.34 -6.66 4.34
CA SER A 78 -16.27 -5.53 3.40
C SER A 78 -16.63 -6.04 1.99
N PRO A 79 -17.38 -5.30 1.15
CA PRO A 79 -17.60 -5.67 -0.27
C PRO A 79 -16.30 -5.76 -1.08
N LEU A 80 -15.16 -5.39 -0.50
CA LEU A 80 -13.81 -5.44 -1.06
C LEU A 80 -13.04 -6.67 -0.54
N ILE A 81 -13.54 -7.87 -0.85
CA ILE A 81 -13.06 -9.16 -0.33
C ILE A 81 -11.56 -9.45 -0.68
N ASN A 82 -10.97 -8.70 -1.61
CA ASN A 82 -9.62 -8.95 -2.14
C ASN A 82 -8.71 -7.72 -1.99
N THR A 83 -8.67 -7.09 -0.83
CA THR A 83 -8.00 -5.79 -0.71
C THR A 83 -7.31 -5.62 0.63
N VAL A 84 -6.04 -5.18 0.60
CA VAL A 84 -5.28 -4.84 1.80
C VAL A 84 -5.45 -3.36 2.08
N THR A 85 -5.90 -3.01 3.27
CA THR A 85 -6.02 -1.61 3.71
C THR A 85 -4.87 -1.29 4.67
N LEU A 86 -4.03 -0.34 4.27
CA LEU A 86 -3.03 0.26 5.14
C LEU A 86 -3.68 1.48 5.79
N MET A 87 -3.98 1.34 7.07
CA MET A 87 -4.44 2.47 7.87
C MET A 87 -3.26 3.39 8.09
N ALA A 88 -3.44 4.68 7.84
CA ALA A 88 -2.44 5.68 8.22
C ALA A 88 -2.09 5.48 9.70
N PRO A 89 -0.78 5.57 10.08
CA PRO A 89 -0.39 5.40 11.47
C PRO A 89 -1.25 6.34 12.32
N LEU A 90 -1.84 5.80 13.39
CA LEU A 90 -2.50 6.62 14.39
C LEU A 90 -1.54 7.76 14.74
N PRO A 91 -2.00 9.03 14.83
CA PRO A 91 -1.13 10.12 15.24
C PRO A 91 -0.46 9.64 16.51
N PHE A 92 0.87 9.53 16.47
CA PHE A 92 1.68 9.06 17.58
C PHE A 92 1.20 9.84 18.79
N LEU A 93 0.44 9.21 19.68
CA LEU A 93 0.00 9.88 20.90
C LEU A 93 1.32 10.18 21.62
N PRO A 94 1.70 11.45 21.83
CA PRO A 94 2.93 11.76 22.49
C PRO A 94 2.81 11.13 23.87
N ILE A 95 3.61 10.10 24.13
CA ILE A 95 3.70 9.49 25.45
C ILE A 95 4.23 10.61 26.33
N MET A 96 3.30 11.21 27.08
CA MET A 96 3.55 12.33 27.97
C MET A 96 4.65 11.92 28.95
N LYS A 97 5.65 12.79 29.10
CA LYS A 97 6.68 12.70 30.14
C LYS A 97 6.08 12.91 31.52
#